data_AF-A0A948S765-F1
#
_entry.id   AF-A0A948S765-F1
#
_cell.length_a   1.000
_cell.length_b   1.000
_cell.length_c   1.000
_cell.angle_alpha   90.00
_cell.angle_beta   90.00
_cell.angle_gamma   90.00
#
_symmetry.space_group_name_H-M   'P 1'
#
loop_
_entity.id
_entity.type
_entity.pdbx_description
1 polymer ?
#
loop_
_entity_poly.entity_id
_entity_poly.type
_entity_poly.pdbx_seq_one_letter_code
_entity_poly.pdbx_strand_id
1 'polypeptide(L)'
;MDGCNLKLNPDVLLRMLLWMRVSLVSQRLRELRRSLEISQEALGAQGFVSAPGWAKIENGTRQPSDDLLEKLTDWMVKYGYLKLREKSRLLDELLSLKYMEHLSPFVCRLARDFHQSITTTPLLRVAEPAPTYRAKRKR
;
A
#
# COMPACT_ATOMS: atom_id res chain seq x y z
N MET A 1 -26.94 30.38 -6.63
CA MET A 1 -25.99 29.25 -6.72
C MET A 1 -24.67 29.75 -6.16
N ASP A 2 -24.53 29.70 -4.84
CA ASP A 2 -23.35 30.20 -4.15
C ASP A 2 -22.18 29.25 -4.37
N GLY A 3 -21.15 29.76 -5.06
CA GLY A 3 -19.92 29.04 -5.31
C GLY A 3 -19.16 28.82 -4.00
N CYS A 4 -18.84 27.57 -3.69
CA CYS A 4 -17.96 27.19 -2.59
C CYS A 4 -16.57 27.84 -2.76
N ASN A 5 -16.37 28.99 -2.13
CA ASN A 5 -15.09 29.67 -2.03
C ASN A 5 -14.26 29.04 -0.89
N LEU A 6 -13.78 27.81 -1.12
CA LEU A 6 -12.80 27.18 -0.25
C LEU A 6 -11.43 27.77 -0.58
N LYS A 7 -11.03 28.84 0.14
CA LYS A 7 -9.62 29.25 0.22
C LYS A 7 -8.83 28.15 0.90
N LEU A 8 -8.42 27.15 0.11
CA LEU A 8 -7.54 26.08 0.57
C LEU A 8 -6.17 26.67 0.86
N ASN A 9 -5.66 26.40 2.07
CA ASN A 9 -4.33 26.82 2.49
C ASN A 9 -3.28 26.27 1.50
N PRO A 10 -2.36 27.09 0.96
CA PRO A 10 -1.33 26.64 0.03
C PRO A 10 -0.49 25.47 0.56
N ASP A 11 -0.28 25.34 1.87
CA ASP A 11 0.39 24.16 2.46
C ASP A 11 -0.43 22.88 2.35
N VAL A 12 -1.76 22.99 2.44
CA VAL A 12 -2.69 21.88 2.22
C VAL A 12 -2.69 21.52 0.74
N LEU A 13 -2.67 22.50 -0.17
CA LEU A 13 -2.54 22.26 -1.60
C LEU A 13 -1.19 21.64 -1.96
N LEU A 14 -0.09 22.05 -1.32
CA LEU A 14 1.25 21.51 -1.56
C LEU A 14 1.37 20.07 -1.02
N ARG A 15 0.84 19.80 0.18
CA ARG A 15 0.73 18.44 0.72
C ARG A 15 -0.21 17.57 -0.12
N MET A 16 -1.31 18.13 -0.62
CA MET A 16 -2.21 17.45 -1.55
C MET A 16 -1.55 17.20 -2.91
N LEU A 17 -0.73 18.11 -3.44
CA LEU A 17 0.05 17.94 -4.67
C LEU A 17 1.17 16.90 -4.51
N LEU A 18 1.84 16.90 -3.36
CA LEU A 18 2.83 15.88 -2.99
C LEU A 18 2.17 14.52 -2.76
N TRP A 19 0.96 14.49 -2.19
CA TRP A 19 0.14 13.28 -2.06
C TRP A 19 -0.43 12.81 -3.40
N MET A 20 -0.81 13.71 -4.31
CA MET A 20 -1.25 13.37 -5.67
C MET A 20 -0.10 12.81 -6.53
N ARG A 21 1.16 12.98 -6.10
CA ARG A 21 2.31 12.35 -6.77
C ARG A 21 2.60 10.93 -6.31
N VAL A 22 2.10 10.52 -5.13
CA VAL A 22 2.31 9.18 -4.61
C VAL A 22 1.00 8.41 -4.70
N SER A 23 1.01 7.40 -5.57
CA SER A 23 -0.10 6.48 -5.79
C SER A 23 -0.72 5.98 -4.46
N LEU A 24 -2.05 5.94 -4.36
CA LEU A 24 -2.77 5.46 -3.17
C LEU A 24 -2.41 4.00 -2.87
N VAL A 25 -2.28 3.18 -3.92
CA VAL A 25 -1.84 1.80 -3.77
C VAL A 25 -0.40 1.73 -3.24
N SER A 26 0.49 2.62 -3.67
CA SER A 26 1.87 2.73 -3.18
C SER A 26 1.94 3.11 -1.71
N GLN A 27 1.09 4.03 -1.27
CA GLN A 27 0.97 4.39 0.15
C GLN A 27 0.51 3.19 0.97
N ARG A 28 -0.56 2.53 0.51
CA ARG A 28 -1.13 1.37 1.21
C ARG A 28 -0.14 0.22 1.31
N LEU A 29 0.60 -0.08 0.24
CA LEU A 29 1.66 -1.10 0.25
C LEU A 29 2.76 -0.78 1.25
N ARG A 30 3.17 0.49 1.35
CA ARG A 30 4.17 0.94 2.33
C ARG A 30 3.67 0.78 3.77
N GLU A 31 2.43 1.18 4.03
CA GLU A 31 1.80 1.03 5.35
C GLU A 31 1.69 -0.43 5.75
N LEU A 32 1.19 -1.27 4.84
CA LEU A 32 1.06 -2.71 5.05
C LEU A 32 2.42 -3.33 5.41
N ARG A 33 3.45 -3.03 4.61
CA ARG A 33 4.81 -3.50 4.87
C ARG A 33 5.31 -3.08 6.26
N ARG A 34 5.13 -1.82 6.64
CA ARG A 34 5.56 -1.29 7.95
C ARG A 34 4.78 -1.93 9.10
N SER A 35 3.47 -2.12 8.95
CA SER A 35 2.61 -2.74 9.97
C SER A 35 2.96 -4.20 10.24
N LEU A 36 3.54 -4.88 9.25
CA LEU A 36 3.99 -6.27 9.35
C LEU A 36 5.50 -6.38 9.64
N GLU A 37 6.17 -5.24 9.84
CA GLU A 37 7.61 -5.16 10.13
C GLU A 37 8.51 -5.83 9.06
N ILE A 38 8.04 -5.85 7.80
CA ILE A 38 8.78 -6.45 6.70
C ILE A 38 9.74 -5.41 6.09
N SER A 39 11.00 -5.78 5.87
CA SER A 39 11.95 -4.90 5.19
C SER A 39 11.79 -4.96 3.66
N GLN A 40 12.22 -3.90 2.95
CA GLN A 40 12.19 -3.91 1.48
C GLN A 40 13.15 -4.97 0.92
N GLU A 41 14.23 -5.28 1.63
CA GLU A 41 15.16 -6.35 1.32
C GLU A 41 14.52 -7.73 1.43
N ALA A 42 13.69 -7.96 2.45
CA ALA A 42 12.97 -9.21 2.65
C ALA A 42 11.93 -9.44 1.55
N LEU A 43 11.22 -8.39 1.11
CA LEU A 43 10.36 -8.44 -0.07
C LEU A 43 11.16 -8.63 -1.36
N GLY A 44 12.32 -7.97 -1.46
CA GLY A 44 13.25 -8.09 -2.58
C GLY A 44 13.79 -9.50 -2.77
N ALA A 45 14.07 -10.19 -1.66
CA ALA A 45 14.56 -11.56 -1.63
C ALA A 45 13.55 -12.59 -2.15
N GLN A 46 12.25 -12.24 -2.21
CA GLN A 46 11.22 -13.12 -2.79
C GLN A 46 11.29 -13.20 -4.31
N GLY A 47 12.02 -12.29 -4.97
CA GLY A 47 12.22 -12.32 -6.41
C GLY A 47 11.05 -11.79 -7.25
N PHE A 48 9.97 -11.29 -6.63
CA PHE A 48 8.89 -10.63 -7.36
C PHE A 48 9.36 -9.32 -8.01
N VAL A 49 10.09 -8.53 -7.22
CA VAL A 49 10.69 -7.25 -7.58
C VAL A 49 11.94 -7.09 -6.73
N SER A 50 13.01 -6.48 -7.25
CA SER A 50 14.20 -6.17 -6.46
C SER A 50 13.88 -5.17 -5.33
N ALA A 51 14.69 -5.13 -4.27
CA ALA A 51 14.50 -4.15 -3.19
C ALA A 51 14.46 -2.68 -3.68
N PRO A 52 15.31 -2.23 -4.63
CA PRO A 52 15.17 -0.90 -5.23
C PRO A 52 13.88 -0.72 -6.02
N GLY A 53 13.36 -1.80 -6.63
CA GLY A 53 12.07 -1.77 -7.32
C GLY A 53 10.90 -1.61 -6.35
N TRP A 54 10.95 -2.23 -5.17
CA TRP A 54 9.99 -1.99 -4.09
C TRP A 54 10.03 -0.54 -3.60
N ALA A 55 11.23 0.04 -3.45
CA ALA A 55 11.36 1.45 -3.09
C ALA A 55 10.70 2.38 -4.14
N LYS A 56 10.89 2.09 -5.44
CA LYS A 56 10.22 2.84 -6.52
C LYS A 56 8.69 2.68 -6.47
N ILE A 57 8.21 1.48 -6.20
CA ILE A 57 6.78 1.20 -6.05
C ILE A 57 6.22 1.99 -4.87
N GLU A 58 6.80 1.87 -3.66
CA GLU A 58 6.31 2.58 -2.47
C GLU A 58 6.38 4.10 -2.60
N ASN A 59 7.34 4.63 -3.36
CA ASN A 59 7.48 6.06 -3.62
C ASN A 59 6.54 6.57 -4.73
N GLY A 60 5.75 5.70 -5.35
CA GLY A 60 4.82 6.07 -6.43
C GLY A 60 5.50 6.38 -7.76
N THR A 61 6.81 6.14 -7.89
CA THR A 61 7.54 6.37 -9.15
C THR A 61 7.44 5.18 -10.11
N ARG A 62 6.88 4.06 -9.66
CA ARG A 62 6.52 2.89 -10.47
C ARG A 62 5.18 2.34 -10.00
N GLN A 63 4.27 2.11 -10.94
CA GLN A 63 3.00 1.44 -10.64
C GLN A 63 3.20 -0.08 -10.49
N PRO A 64 2.58 -0.74 -9.49
CA PRO A 64 2.59 -2.19 -9.39
C PRO A 64 1.68 -2.83 -10.47
N SER A 65 2.11 -3.95 -11.04
CA SER A 65 1.26 -4.78 -11.92
C SER A 65 0.23 -5.56 -11.10
N ASP A 66 -0.89 -5.96 -11.71
CA ASP A 66 -1.92 -6.75 -11.00
C ASP A 66 -1.38 -8.11 -10.57
N ASP A 67 -0.62 -8.77 -11.45
CA ASP A 67 0.12 -10.01 -11.16
C ASP A 67 1.08 -9.86 -9.97
N LEU A 68 1.69 -8.67 -9.77
CA LEU A 68 2.53 -8.42 -8.60
C LEU A 68 1.71 -8.36 -7.31
N LEU A 69 0.56 -7.67 -7.35
CA LEU A 69 -0.34 -7.57 -6.19
C LEU A 69 -0.90 -8.93 -5.81
N GLU A 70 -1.28 -9.73 -6.79
CA GLU A 70 -1.75 -11.10 -6.57
C GLU A 70 -0.66 -11.97 -5.93
N LYS A 71 0.53 -12.02 -6.53
CA LYS A 71 1.69 -12.76 -5.98
C LYS A 71 2.07 -12.31 -4.57
N LEU A 72 2.00 -11.01 -4.29
CA LEU A 72 2.24 -10.48 -2.95
C LEU A 72 1.21 -11.03 -1.96
N THR A 73 -0.09 -10.94 -2.27
CA THR A 73 -1.14 -11.42 -1.36
C THR A 73 -1.07 -12.94 -1.15
N ASP A 74 -0.73 -13.71 -2.19
CA ASP A 74 -0.48 -15.15 -2.07
C ASP A 74 0.71 -15.47 -1.17
N TRP A 75 1.79 -14.74 -1.34
CA TRP A 75 2.95 -14.85 -0.48
C TRP A 75 2.60 -14.54 0.98
N MET A 76 1.82 -13.49 1.24
CA MET A 76 1.39 -13.13 2.59
C MET A 76 0.57 -14.24 3.25
N VAL A 77 -0.30 -14.92 2.48
CA VAL A 77 -1.03 -16.09 2.98
C VAL A 77 -0.09 -17.25 3.26
N LYS A 78 0.82 -17.57 2.34
CA LYS A 78 1.79 -18.66 2.47
C LYS A 78 2.65 -18.54 3.72
N TYR A 79 3.04 -17.32 4.09
CA TYR A 79 3.90 -17.04 5.25
C TYR A 79 3.13 -16.64 6.51
N GLY A 80 1.79 -16.71 6.49
CA GLY A 80 0.96 -16.50 7.67
C GLY A 80 0.72 -15.04 8.06
N TYR A 81 1.12 -14.07 7.24
CA TYR A 81 0.83 -12.64 7.44
C TYR A 81 -0.64 -12.30 7.19
N LEU A 82 -1.34 -13.12 6.42
CA LEU A 82 -2.74 -12.93 6.04
C LEU A 82 -3.49 -14.26 6.09
N LYS A 83 -4.73 -14.28 6.59
CA LYS A 83 -5.55 -15.51 6.49
C LYS A 83 -6.06 -15.67 5.06
N LEU A 84 -6.26 -16.91 4.62
CA LEU A 84 -6.79 -17.19 3.28
C LEU A 84 -8.13 -16.48 3.00
N ARG A 85 -8.99 -16.36 4.02
CA ARG A 85 -10.28 -15.66 3.92
C ARG A 85 -10.16 -14.14 3.75
N GLU A 86 -9.02 -13.56 4.11
CA GLU A 86 -8.74 -12.13 4.04
C GLU A 86 -8.00 -11.75 2.75
N LYS A 87 -7.47 -12.74 2.01
CA LYS A 87 -6.75 -12.56 0.74
C LYS A 87 -7.57 -11.76 -0.27
N SER A 88 -8.79 -12.22 -0.58
CA SER A 88 -9.64 -11.59 -1.60
C SER A 88 -9.93 -10.14 -1.26
N ARG A 89 -10.30 -9.87 0.01
CA ARG A 89 -10.59 -8.52 0.49
C ARG A 89 -9.40 -7.57 0.34
N LEU A 90 -8.20 -8.02 0.70
CA LEU A 90 -6.98 -7.20 0.55
C LEU A 90 -6.63 -6.99 -0.91
N LEU A 91 -6.74 -8.01 -1.75
CA LEU A 91 -6.47 -7.90 -3.18
C LEU A 91 -7.44 -6.91 -3.85
N ASP A 92 -8.74 -7.02 -3.55
CA ASP A 92 -9.78 -6.11 -4.05
C ASP A 92 -9.52 -4.66 -3.59
N GLU A 93 -9.11 -4.47 -2.34
CA GLU A 93 -8.70 -3.14 -1.82
C GLU A 93 -7.53 -2.57 -2.63
N LEU A 94 -6.45 -3.33 -2.81
CA LEU A 94 -5.25 -2.88 -3.52
C LEU A 94 -5.52 -2.57 -5.00
N LEU A 95 -6.31 -3.41 -5.69
CA LEU A 95 -6.73 -3.18 -7.06
C LEU A 95 -7.62 -1.94 -7.16
N SER A 96 -8.58 -1.78 -6.26
CA SER A 96 -9.45 -0.60 -6.22
C SER A 96 -8.64 0.68 -6.05
N LEU A 97 -7.69 0.70 -5.10
CA LEU A 97 -6.81 1.84 -4.88
C LEU A 97 -5.95 2.17 -6.11
N LYS A 98 -5.43 1.14 -6.80
CA LYS A 98 -4.66 1.30 -8.03
C LYS A 98 -5.48 1.98 -9.13
N TYR A 99 -6.72 1.53 -9.36
CA TYR A 99 -7.56 2.07 -10.43
C TYR A 99 -8.28 3.36 -10.05
N MET A 100 -8.43 3.66 -8.76
CA MET A 100 -9.00 4.91 -8.27
C MET A 100 -8.18 6.14 -8.70
N GLU A 101 -6.89 5.98 -9.00
CA GLU A 101 -6.02 7.06 -9.49
C GLU A 101 -6.38 7.58 -10.88
N HIS A 102 -7.17 6.84 -11.64
CA HIS A 102 -7.68 7.27 -12.94
C HIS A 102 -9.05 7.93 -12.86
N LEU A 103 -9.63 8.02 -11.66
CA LEU A 103 -10.93 8.66 -11.46
C LEU A 103 -10.78 10.17 -11.31
N SER A 104 -11.85 10.91 -11.62
CA SER A 104 -11.82 12.38 -11.52
C SER A 104 -11.38 12.83 -10.12
N PRO A 105 -10.76 14.02 -9.96
CA PRO A 105 -10.31 14.54 -8.66
C PRO A 105 -11.40 14.56 -7.57
N PHE A 106 -12.67 14.59 -7.97
CA PHE A 106 -13.82 14.48 -7.06
C PHE A 106 -13.95 13.07 -6.47
N VAL A 107 -13.79 12.03 -7.28
CA VAL A 107 -13.91 10.63 -6.85
C VAL A 107 -12.72 10.21 -5.98
N CYS A 108 -11.52 10.73 -6.24
CA CYS A 108 -10.36 10.54 -5.37
C CYS A 108 -10.56 11.14 -3.97
N ARG A 109 -11.32 12.25 -3.84
CA ARG A 109 -11.69 12.82 -2.53
C ARG A 109 -12.66 11.90 -1.79
N LEU A 110 -13.70 11.44 -2.47
CA LEU A 110 -14.70 10.52 -1.89
C LEU A 110 -14.09 9.18 -1.45
N ALA A 111 -13.20 8.62 -2.26
CA ALA A 111 -12.45 7.41 -1.96
C ALA A 111 -11.53 7.57 -0.73
N ARG A 112 -10.91 8.74 -0.57
CA ARG A 112 -10.07 9.07 0.59
C ARG A 112 -10.90 9.13 1.87
N ASP A 113 -12.04 9.82 1.85
CA ASP A 113 -12.92 9.95 3.01
C ASP A 113 -13.43 8.56 3.44
N PHE A 114 -13.72 7.69 2.47
CA PHE A 114 -14.06 6.29 2.72
C PHE A 114 -12.88 5.49 3.31
N HIS A 115 -11.66 5.60 2.76
CA HIS A 115 -10.49 4.91 3.28
C HIS A 115 -10.14 5.31 4.73
N GLN A 116 -10.27 6.60 5.06
CA GLN A 116 -10.07 7.10 6.42
C GLN A 116 -11.10 6.55 7.42
N SER A 117 -12.34 6.33 6.96
CA SER A 117 -13.40 5.71 7.77
C SER A 117 -13.17 4.21 8.03
N ILE A 118 -12.45 3.52 7.14
CA ILE A 118 -12.15 2.09 7.27
C ILE A 118 -10.90 1.86 8.13
N THR A 119 -9.86 2.68 7.94
CA THR A 119 -8.56 2.55 8.63
C THR A 119 -8.59 2.97 10.10
N THR A 120 -9.66 3.63 10.56
CA THR A 120 -9.91 3.92 11.97
C THR A 120 -10.37 2.69 12.78
N THR A 121 -10.62 1.56 12.12
CA THR A 121 -10.86 0.28 12.81
C THR A 121 -9.60 -0.59 12.70
N PRO A 122 -8.92 -0.93 13.81
CA PRO A 122 -7.69 -1.71 13.75
C PRO A 122 -8.02 -3.16 13.36
N LEU A 123 -7.84 -3.49 12.07
CA LEU A 123 -8.07 -4.84 11.55
C LEU A 123 -6.88 -5.79 11.74
N LEU A 124 -5.82 -5.40 12.45
CA LEU A 124 -4.63 -6.25 12.60
C LEU A 124 -4.31 -6.43 14.09
N ARG A 125 -4.78 -7.55 14.65
CA ARG A 125 -4.18 -8.11 15.86
C ARG A 125 -2.74 -8.49 15.54
N VAL A 126 -1.85 -8.06 16.42
CA VAL A 126 -0.41 -8.37 16.55
C VAL A 126 -0.07 -9.75 15.97
N ALA A 127 0.71 -9.78 14.90
CA ALA A 127 1.44 -10.97 14.49
C ALA A 127 2.75 -11.04 15.31
N GLU A 128 3.05 -12.22 15.85
CA GLU A 128 4.33 -12.50 16.52
C GLU A 128 5.53 -12.26 15.59
N PRO A 129 6.70 -11.90 16.14
CA PRO A 129 7.85 -11.44 15.35
C PRO A 129 8.31 -12.48 14.33
N ALA A 130 8.60 -12.00 13.12
CA ALA A 130 9.02 -12.82 11.99
C ALA A 130 10.27 -13.67 12.31
N PRO A 131 10.36 -14.91 11.78
CA PRO A 131 11.55 -15.74 11.96
C PRO A 131 12.76 -15.07 11.28
N THR A 132 13.78 -14.79 12.08
CA THR A 132 15.06 -14.23 11.61
C THR A 132 15.75 -15.23 10.68
N TYR A 133 15.85 -14.90 9.39
CA TYR A 133 16.63 -15.69 8.45
C TYR A 133 18.13 -15.41 8.70
N ARG A 134 18.77 -16.26 9.49
CA ARG A 134 20.23 -16.26 9.63
C ARG A 134 20.81 -16.82 8.34
N ALA A 135 21.32 -15.95 7.47
CA ALA A 135 22.08 -16.36 6.29
C ALA A 135 23.24 -17.28 6.72
N LYS A 136 23.18 -18.56 6.32
CA LYS A 136 24.29 -19.48 6.49
C LYS A 136 25.43 -19.02 5.60
N ARG A 137 26.43 -18.35 6.17
CA ARG A 137 27.76 -18.20 5.56
C ARG A 137 28.26 -19.61 5.23
N LYS A 138 28.40 -19.92 3.94
CA LYS A 138 29.20 -21.06 3.50
C LYS A 138 30.66 -20.75 3.85
N ARG A 139 31.32 -21.77 4.40
CA ARG A 139 32.72 -21.77 4.82
C ARG A 139 33.66 -21.44 3.68
#